data_AF-A0A5J4YKE5-F1
#
_entry.id   AF-A0A5J4YKE5-F1
#
_cell.length_a   1.000
_cell.length_b   1.000
_cell.length_c   1.000
_cell.angle_alpha   90.00
_cell.angle_beta   90.00
_cell.angle_gamma   90.00
#
_symmetry.space_group_name_H-M   'P 1'
#
loop_
_entity.id
_entity.type
_entity.pdbx_description
1 polymer ?
#
loop_
_entity_poly.entity_id
_entity_poly.type
_entity_poly.pdbx_seq_one_letter_code
_entity_poly.pdbx_strand_id
1 'polypeptide(L)'
;MSGKARMNGGARGHATTTTTTTTTTTRHGGATSSVLYVALQWVTVVLQVMTQIMIPLGSAVIDLLRVMGVWEVLTDVITRYRAPFVVIFVLPLSLMFDCAMQIRSYIIFKLYSAPELHEERVLDVQRQVALAVANAKAGKGPKRLCTARPGWLSISMDYRTYKQSSAQISISMYDILGEVQPITGPGSGSGGQETASATRGSIWVEPMVSMGQISHFLNPRGWTLPILPEMDDLTVGGLLMGVGIETSCHKYGLFSEMVEEYEVVLGNSERIFVRRDNEYADLFHALPWSYGTLGFLVSVKLIVVPCKPWVRLRYHPARSLEKGVSKFRALCDGAEKPDFVESLAFSRDTMVVMEGDMVDEDQVVPGARNEIGRFYMPWFYKHVEEILESGADFAEEFVPIRDYYHRHTKSIFWELEHIIPGGNHPFFRYLFGWLVPPKVSFLKLTQTEGMQSTYESMHVAQDFLLPLKGLQAQLEFLDDKMGIYPIWLCPHKHYNSGGTAFLRDPVDCNAEDEIGQYEMYVDIGLYGFARGALEKKKDFNMKSVMREVENYLLRNHGFQMMYADTYQSREEFLQMFNHEHYFKMREKYHATEAFGLIYDKMARKHTSA
;
A
#
# COMPACT_ATOMS: atom_id res chain seq x y z
N MET A 1 72.46 -29.87 -5.26
CA MET A 1 73.04 -29.41 -6.55
C MET A 1 72.63 -27.95 -6.71
N SER A 2 73.43 -27.01 -6.19
CA SER A 2 74.40 -26.19 -6.94
C SER A 2 73.80 -25.44 -8.12
N GLY A 3 73.86 -24.10 -8.08
CA GLY A 3 73.52 -23.27 -9.24
C GLY A 3 73.33 -21.78 -8.94
N LYS A 4 74.36 -21.10 -8.42
CA LYS A 4 74.51 -19.63 -8.47
C LYS A 4 74.91 -19.19 -9.89
N ALA A 5 74.51 -17.97 -10.26
CA ALA A 5 75.28 -16.92 -10.97
C ALA A 5 74.45 -16.27 -12.10
N ARG A 6 74.09 -14.98 -12.07
CA ARG A 6 74.84 -13.70 -12.09
C ARG A 6 75.02 -13.12 -13.51
N MET A 7 74.56 -11.87 -13.63
CA MET A 7 75.15 -10.71 -14.32
C MET A 7 74.82 -10.38 -15.81
N ASN A 8 74.16 -9.21 -15.93
CA ASN A 8 74.58 -7.97 -16.62
C ASN A 8 74.33 -7.71 -18.13
N GLY A 9 73.91 -6.45 -18.38
CA GLY A 9 73.90 -5.69 -19.64
C GLY A 9 72.48 -5.25 -20.00
N GLY A 10 72.03 -3.98 -19.88
CA GLY A 10 72.54 -2.74 -20.50
C GLY A 10 72.23 -2.76 -22.01
N ALA A 11 71.46 -1.88 -22.66
CA ALA A 11 70.91 -0.57 -22.33
C ALA A 11 69.82 -0.13 -23.35
N ARG A 12 69.01 0.87 -22.96
CA ARG A 12 68.30 1.91 -23.77
C ARG A 12 67.17 1.51 -24.74
N GLY A 13 65.97 2.03 -24.45
CA GLY A 13 64.88 2.24 -25.40
C GLY A 13 63.73 3.02 -24.74
N HIS A 14 63.36 4.16 -25.31
CA HIS A 14 62.49 5.23 -24.81
C HIS A 14 61.22 4.87 -24.01
N ALA A 15 61.05 5.55 -22.87
CA ALA A 15 59.79 5.69 -22.15
C ALA A 15 59.00 6.88 -22.71
N THR A 16 57.78 6.61 -23.19
CA THR A 16 56.78 7.63 -23.52
C THR A 16 55.83 7.73 -22.32
N THR A 17 56.05 8.72 -21.48
CA THR A 17 55.21 9.03 -20.33
C THR A 17 53.98 9.79 -20.83
N THR A 18 52.82 9.14 -20.90
CA THR A 18 51.54 9.84 -21.10
C THR A 18 50.94 10.10 -19.73
N THR A 19 51.14 11.33 -19.26
CA THR A 19 50.55 11.92 -18.05
C THR A 19 49.03 11.92 -18.20
N THR A 20 48.32 11.06 -17.46
CA THR A 20 46.86 11.15 -17.35
C THR A 20 46.54 12.17 -16.27
N THR A 21 46.21 13.38 -16.70
CA THR A 21 45.79 14.49 -15.85
C THR A 21 44.46 14.14 -15.20
N THR A 22 44.45 13.97 -13.88
CA THR A 22 43.23 13.85 -13.07
C THR A 22 42.53 15.20 -13.08
N THR A 23 41.55 15.38 -13.97
CA THR A 23 40.70 16.57 -13.99
C THR A 23 39.63 16.40 -12.90
N THR A 24 39.92 16.92 -11.71
CA THR A 24 38.92 17.13 -10.66
C THR A 24 37.94 18.19 -11.14
N THR A 25 36.86 17.78 -11.79
CA THR A 25 35.77 18.69 -12.15
C THR A 25 34.93 18.96 -10.89
N THR A 26 35.37 19.90 -10.06
CA THR A 26 34.48 20.60 -9.12
C THR A 26 33.48 21.40 -9.95
N ARG A 27 32.34 20.79 -10.29
CA ARG A 27 31.22 21.48 -10.94
C ARG A 27 30.47 22.29 -9.89
N HIS A 28 30.42 23.61 -10.10
CA HIS A 28 29.48 24.52 -9.44
C HIS A 28 28.03 24.12 -9.78
N GLY A 29 27.41 23.27 -8.96
CA GLY A 29 25.98 22.92 -9.02
C GLY A 29 25.11 23.60 -7.96
N GLY A 30 25.70 24.26 -6.97
CA GLY A 30 24.97 24.75 -5.79
C GLY A 30 24.00 25.92 -6.00
N ALA A 31 24.17 26.72 -7.06
CA ALA A 31 23.34 27.92 -7.27
C ALA A 31 22.09 27.67 -8.13
N THR A 32 22.13 26.71 -9.05
CA THR A 32 20.97 26.35 -9.90
C THR A 32 20.04 25.37 -9.19
N SER A 33 20.59 24.47 -8.35
CA SER A 33 19.81 23.58 -7.48
C SER A 33 18.96 24.37 -6.47
N SER A 34 19.51 25.44 -5.87
CA SER A 34 18.78 26.24 -4.88
C SER A 34 17.62 27.05 -5.47
N VAL A 35 17.76 27.64 -6.66
CA VAL A 35 16.68 28.40 -7.32
C VAL A 35 15.55 27.49 -7.76
N LEU A 36 15.89 26.30 -8.26
CA LEU A 36 14.91 25.30 -8.69
C LEU A 36 14.21 24.64 -7.50
N TYR A 37 14.95 24.35 -6.42
CA TYR A 37 14.39 23.89 -5.16
C TYR A 37 13.46 24.94 -4.56
N VAL A 38 13.87 26.21 -4.54
CA VAL A 38 13.02 27.33 -4.14
C VAL A 38 11.79 27.39 -5.04
N ALA A 39 11.89 27.21 -6.37
CA ALA A 39 10.74 27.18 -7.26
C ALA A 39 9.79 25.99 -7.03
N LEU A 40 10.29 24.78 -6.78
CA LEU A 40 9.49 23.58 -6.46
C LEU A 40 8.88 23.65 -5.06
N GLN A 41 9.62 24.20 -4.10
CA GLN A 41 9.09 24.59 -2.80
C GLN A 41 8.03 25.68 -2.98
N TRP A 42 8.20 26.66 -3.87
CA TRP A 42 7.17 27.65 -4.17
C TRP A 42 5.94 27.01 -4.77
N VAL A 43 6.04 26.01 -5.65
CA VAL A 43 4.85 25.28 -6.13
C VAL A 43 4.16 24.54 -4.97
N THR A 44 4.93 23.92 -4.09
CA THR A 44 4.40 23.19 -2.92
C THR A 44 3.79 24.13 -1.88
N VAL A 45 4.44 25.26 -1.62
CA VAL A 45 4.00 26.35 -0.75
C VAL A 45 2.80 27.06 -1.36
N VAL A 46 2.76 27.26 -2.67
CA VAL A 46 1.59 27.80 -3.38
C VAL A 46 0.42 26.82 -3.28
N LEU A 47 0.63 25.52 -3.45
CA LEU A 47 -0.42 24.51 -3.20
C LEU A 47 -0.85 24.48 -1.72
N GLN A 48 0.08 24.64 -0.77
CA GLN A 48 -0.21 24.71 0.67
C GLN A 48 -0.92 26.01 1.07
N VAL A 49 -0.53 27.15 0.50
CA VAL A 49 -1.14 28.46 0.74
C VAL A 49 -2.49 28.52 0.03
N MET A 50 -2.60 27.99 -1.19
CA MET A 50 -3.88 27.80 -1.86
C MET A 50 -4.79 26.93 -1.02
N THR A 51 -4.32 25.80 -0.47
CA THR A 51 -5.17 25.03 0.46
C THR A 51 -5.48 25.80 1.74
N GLN A 52 -4.53 26.52 2.34
CA GLN A 52 -4.79 27.34 3.53
C GLN A 52 -5.69 28.57 3.31
N ILE A 53 -5.83 29.07 2.08
CA ILE A 53 -6.75 30.17 1.71
C ILE A 53 -8.08 29.62 1.20
N MET A 54 -8.04 28.59 0.35
CA MET A 54 -9.22 27.97 -0.24
C MET A 54 -10.04 27.20 0.80
N ILE A 55 -9.43 26.67 1.87
CA ILE A 55 -10.18 26.00 2.94
C ILE A 55 -11.03 27.01 3.74
N PRO A 56 -10.49 28.13 4.27
CA PRO A 56 -11.31 29.16 4.93
C PRO A 56 -12.30 29.84 3.98
N LEU A 57 -11.90 30.11 2.73
CA LEU A 57 -12.81 30.69 1.74
C LEU A 57 -13.94 29.72 1.39
N GLY A 58 -13.62 28.44 1.22
CA GLY A 58 -14.59 27.37 1.04
C GLY A 58 -15.52 27.25 2.24
N SER A 59 -14.99 27.30 3.46
CA SER A 59 -15.79 27.32 4.69
C SER A 59 -16.73 28.53 4.73
N ALA A 60 -16.23 29.73 4.41
CA ALA A 60 -17.05 30.94 4.38
C ALA A 60 -18.15 30.88 3.30
N VAL A 61 -17.86 30.28 2.14
CA VAL A 61 -18.86 30.03 1.09
C VAL A 61 -19.89 29.00 1.56
N ILE A 62 -19.47 27.92 2.22
CA ILE A 62 -20.38 26.92 2.79
C ILE A 62 -21.27 27.54 3.87
N ASP A 63 -20.70 28.34 4.76
CA ASP A 63 -21.43 29.03 5.82
C ASP A 63 -22.43 30.04 5.24
N LEU A 64 -22.05 30.77 4.18
CA LEU A 64 -22.96 31.63 3.43
C LEU A 64 -24.10 30.83 2.79
N LEU A 65 -23.81 29.71 2.13
CA LEU A 65 -24.82 28.83 1.53
C LEU A 65 -25.75 28.22 2.58
N ARG A 66 -25.25 27.93 3.79
CA ARG A 66 -26.05 27.47 4.94
C ARG A 66 -26.99 28.55 5.42
N VAL A 67 -26.50 29.78 5.60
CA VAL A 67 -27.33 30.94 5.98
C VAL A 67 -28.42 31.20 4.93
N MET A 68 -28.13 30.96 3.65
CA MET A 68 -29.10 31.12 2.55
C MET A 68 -30.09 29.95 2.41
N GLY A 69 -29.96 28.87 3.20
CA GLY A 69 -30.78 27.65 3.07
C GLY A 69 -30.53 26.84 1.79
N VAL A 70 -29.58 27.26 0.96
CA VAL A 70 -29.23 26.61 -0.32
C VAL A 70 -28.36 25.38 -0.07
N TRP A 71 -27.59 25.36 1.02
CA TRP A 71 -26.68 24.27 1.35
C TRP A 71 -27.39 22.92 1.50
N GLU A 72 -28.52 22.87 2.22
CA GLU A 72 -29.27 21.62 2.41
C GLU A 72 -29.86 21.09 1.11
N VAL A 73 -30.35 21.99 0.25
CA VAL A 73 -30.84 21.61 -1.09
C VAL A 73 -29.69 21.09 -1.95
N LEU A 74 -28.52 21.73 -1.89
CA LEU A 74 -27.35 21.32 -2.64
C LEU A 74 -26.83 19.95 -2.18
N THR A 75 -26.77 19.69 -0.88
CA THR A 75 -26.35 18.39 -0.35
C THR A 75 -27.35 17.30 -0.66
N ASP A 76 -28.66 17.57 -0.61
CA ASP A 76 -29.70 16.61 -1.05
C ASP A 76 -29.54 16.29 -2.54
N VAL A 77 -29.33 17.30 -3.39
CA VAL A 77 -29.09 17.11 -4.83
C VAL A 77 -27.81 16.30 -5.08
N ILE A 78 -26.70 16.60 -4.42
CA ILE A 78 -25.44 15.83 -4.56
C ILE A 78 -25.64 14.38 -4.11
N THR A 79 -26.39 14.16 -3.04
CA THR A 79 -26.69 12.81 -2.52
C THR A 79 -27.54 12.03 -3.51
N ARG A 80 -28.62 12.64 -4.01
CA ARG A 80 -29.57 12.02 -4.94
C ARG A 80 -28.98 11.78 -6.33
N TYR A 81 -28.14 12.70 -6.80
CA TYR A 81 -27.51 12.64 -8.12
C TYR A 81 -26.00 12.40 -8.02
N ARG A 82 -25.60 11.51 -7.09
CA ARG A 82 -24.20 11.24 -6.79
C ARG A 82 -23.40 10.78 -8.01
N ALA A 83 -23.92 9.82 -8.77
CA ALA A 83 -23.23 9.29 -9.94
C ALA A 83 -22.98 10.38 -11.02
N PRO A 84 -23.99 11.15 -11.48
CA PRO A 84 -23.76 12.29 -12.37
C PRO A 84 -22.76 13.31 -11.82
N PHE A 85 -22.84 13.64 -10.52
CA PHE A 85 -21.91 14.59 -9.89
C PHE A 85 -20.46 14.08 -9.94
N VAL A 86 -20.24 12.81 -9.62
CA VAL A 86 -18.91 12.19 -9.67
C VAL A 86 -18.36 12.22 -11.10
N VAL A 87 -19.19 11.89 -12.09
CA VAL A 87 -18.77 11.88 -13.50
C VAL A 87 -18.41 13.27 -14.02
N ILE A 88 -19.21 14.28 -13.69
CA ILE A 88 -19.03 15.64 -14.24
C ILE A 88 -17.93 16.41 -13.53
N PHE A 89 -17.73 16.20 -12.22
CA PHE A 89 -16.82 17.03 -11.41
C PHE A 89 -15.65 16.25 -10.84
N VAL A 90 -15.88 15.11 -10.19
CA VAL A 90 -14.85 14.39 -9.44
C VAL A 90 -13.87 13.68 -10.38
N LEU A 91 -14.36 13.05 -11.43
CA LEU A 91 -13.54 12.34 -12.42
C LEU A 91 -12.58 13.30 -13.17
N PRO A 92 -13.03 14.42 -13.77
CA PRO A 92 -12.12 15.38 -14.39
C PRO A 92 -11.11 15.98 -13.42
N LEU A 93 -11.52 16.31 -12.19
CA LEU A 93 -10.63 16.85 -11.17
C LEU A 93 -9.54 15.84 -10.77
N SER A 94 -9.89 14.55 -10.69
CA SER A 94 -8.96 13.45 -10.42
C SER A 94 -7.89 13.36 -11.51
N LEU A 95 -8.30 13.38 -12.78
CA LEU A 95 -7.37 13.36 -13.91
C LEU A 95 -6.43 14.58 -13.91
N MET A 96 -6.97 15.78 -13.68
CA MET A 96 -6.15 17.00 -13.60
C MET A 96 -5.06 16.91 -12.52
N PHE A 97 -5.42 16.36 -11.36
CA PHE A 97 -4.49 16.14 -10.25
C PHE A 97 -3.38 15.15 -10.64
N ASP A 98 -3.73 14.04 -11.29
CA ASP A 98 -2.76 13.05 -11.75
C ASP A 98 -1.80 13.61 -12.78
N CYS A 99 -2.30 14.34 -13.77
CA CYS A 99 -1.45 15.02 -14.75
C CYS A 99 -0.46 15.98 -14.07
N ALA A 100 -0.91 16.77 -13.09
CA ALA A 100 -0.04 17.68 -12.35
C ALA A 100 1.07 16.94 -11.57
N MET A 101 0.72 15.83 -10.92
CA MET A 101 1.68 15.02 -10.16
C MET A 101 2.69 14.32 -11.07
N GLN A 102 2.25 13.78 -12.22
CA GLN A 102 3.13 13.16 -13.20
C GLN A 102 4.13 14.16 -13.79
N ILE A 103 3.67 15.37 -14.16
CA ILE A 103 4.54 16.45 -14.66
C ILE A 103 5.58 16.81 -13.61
N ARG A 104 5.18 16.96 -12.34
CA ARG A 104 6.10 17.24 -11.24
C ARG A 104 7.17 16.15 -11.10
N SER A 105 6.78 14.88 -11.03
CA SER A 105 7.71 13.76 -10.90
C SER A 105 8.69 13.69 -12.07
N TYR A 106 8.21 13.91 -13.30
CA TYR A 106 9.05 13.94 -14.49
C TYR A 106 10.13 15.04 -14.42
N ILE A 107 9.75 16.25 -13.98
CA ILE A 107 10.66 17.39 -13.83
C ILE A 107 11.74 17.08 -12.79
N ILE A 108 11.37 16.60 -11.61
CA ILE A 108 12.31 16.28 -10.51
C ILE A 108 13.30 15.21 -10.95
N PHE A 109 12.80 14.14 -11.58
CA PHE A 109 13.63 13.04 -12.05
C PHE A 109 14.65 13.50 -13.11
N LYS A 110 14.23 14.28 -14.10
CA LYS A 110 15.11 14.75 -15.18
C LYS A 110 16.20 15.72 -14.71
N LEU A 111 15.99 16.38 -13.58
CA LEU A 111 16.93 17.35 -13.02
C LEU A 111 17.90 16.72 -12.00
N TYR A 112 17.85 15.38 -11.81
CA TYR A 112 18.79 14.56 -11.01
C TYR A 112 19.05 15.06 -9.58
N SER A 113 18.13 15.83 -9.00
CA SER A 113 18.32 16.40 -7.65
C SER A 113 17.78 15.49 -6.54
N ALA A 114 17.18 14.34 -6.85
CA ALA A 114 16.44 13.53 -5.87
C ALA A 114 17.27 13.10 -4.63
N PRO A 115 18.50 12.57 -4.75
CA PRO A 115 19.29 12.19 -3.57
C PRO A 115 19.78 13.38 -2.74
N GLU A 116 20.23 14.46 -3.38
CA GLU A 116 20.68 15.67 -2.66
C GLU A 116 19.51 16.36 -1.94
N LEU A 117 18.35 16.44 -2.60
CA LEU A 117 17.14 16.99 -2.00
C LEU A 117 16.56 16.09 -0.90
N HIS A 118 16.82 14.79 -0.94
CA HIS A 118 16.40 13.87 0.12
C HIS A 118 17.04 14.27 1.46
N GLU A 119 18.36 14.47 1.47
CA GLU A 119 19.08 14.91 2.68
C GLU A 119 18.54 16.23 3.24
N GLU A 120 18.27 17.22 2.38
CA GLU A 120 17.66 18.48 2.81
C GLU A 120 16.26 18.29 3.39
N ARG A 121 15.44 17.41 2.79
CA ARG A 121 14.11 17.07 3.29
C ARG A 121 14.18 16.34 4.62
N VAL A 122 15.14 15.44 4.83
CA VAL A 122 15.33 14.75 6.12
C VAL A 122 15.73 15.74 7.21
N LEU A 123 16.67 16.65 6.92
CA LEU A 123 17.05 17.73 7.84
C LEU A 123 15.87 18.65 8.17
N ASP A 124 14.98 18.90 7.21
CA ASP A 124 13.74 19.64 7.47
C ASP A 124 12.80 18.89 8.42
N VAL A 125 12.61 17.59 8.23
CA VAL A 125 11.83 16.74 9.16
C VAL A 125 12.45 16.77 10.56
N GLN A 126 13.76 16.61 10.70
CA GLN A 126 14.44 16.68 12.01
C GLN A 126 14.22 18.05 12.68
N ARG A 127 14.34 19.15 11.93
CA ARG A 127 14.08 20.52 12.42
C ARG A 127 12.63 20.69 12.89
N GLN A 128 11.66 20.22 12.10
CA GLN A 128 10.23 20.26 12.47
C GLN A 128 9.96 19.47 13.77
N VAL A 129 10.52 18.26 13.90
CA VAL A 129 10.38 17.43 15.11
C VAL A 129 10.99 18.11 16.33
N ALA A 130 12.24 18.60 16.21
CA ALA A 130 12.93 19.27 17.31
C ALA A 130 12.15 20.51 17.79
N LEU A 131 11.63 21.31 16.86
CA LEU A 131 10.81 22.48 17.16
C LEU A 131 9.49 22.10 17.85
N ALA A 132 8.80 21.08 17.33
CA ALA A 132 7.53 20.61 17.91
C ALA A 132 7.72 20.08 19.35
N VAL A 133 8.78 19.31 19.59
CA VAL A 133 9.13 18.78 20.92
C VAL A 133 9.52 19.91 21.88
N ALA A 134 10.30 20.89 21.42
CA ALA A 134 10.66 22.06 22.23
C ALA A 134 9.42 22.88 22.62
N ASN A 135 8.50 23.11 21.67
CA ASN A 135 7.25 23.81 21.92
C ASN A 135 6.35 23.05 22.89
N ALA A 136 6.25 21.72 22.76
CA ALA A 136 5.50 20.87 23.68
C ALA A 136 6.06 20.97 25.11
N LYS A 137 7.39 20.89 25.28
CA LYS A 137 8.07 21.05 26.59
C LYS A 137 7.84 22.44 27.20
N ALA A 138 7.74 23.48 26.37
CA ALA A 138 7.44 24.84 26.80
C ALA A 138 5.95 25.10 27.06
N GLY A 139 5.06 24.11 26.87
CA GLY A 139 3.61 24.28 26.99
C GLY A 139 2.98 25.13 25.88
N LYS A 140 3.70 25.33 24.76
CA LYS A 140 3.33 26.22 23.64
C LYS A 140 2.79 25.47 22.41
N GLY A 141 2.49 24.18 22.53
CA GLY A 141 2.00 23.39 21.41
C GLY A 141 1.48 22.01 21.80
N PRO A 142 0.97 21.24 20.81
CA PRO A 142 0.48 19.89 21.04
C PRO A 142 1.57 18.97 21.59
N LYS A 143 1.18 18.04 22.47
CA LYS A 143 2.12 17.10 23.10
C LYS A 143 2.55 15.97 22.17
N ARG A 144 1.73 15.63 21.18
CA ARG A 144 1.94 14.47 20.30
C ARG A 144 2.29 14.91 18.89
N LEU A 145 3.09 14.11 18.22
CA LEU A 145 3.52 14.26 16.85
C LEU A 145 2.69 13.36 15.93
N CYS A 146 2.44 13.81 14.71
CA CYS A 146 1.94 12.98 13.62
C CYS A 146 2.35 13.52 12.26
N THR A 147 2.12 12.75 11.20
CA THR A 147 2.34 13.24 9.84
C THR A 147 1.34 14.36 9.51
N ALA A 148 1.78 15.35 8.72
CA ALA A 148 0.95 16.45 8.23
C ALA A 148 0.09 16.07 7.02
N ARG A 149 0.24 14.85 6.48
CA ARG A 149 -0.63 14.35 5.40
C ARG A 149 -2.09 14.44 5.86
N PRO A 150 -2.95 15.23 5.18
CA PRO A 150 -4.35 15.36 5.56
C PRO A 150 -5.08 14.01 5.67
N GLY A 151 -6.03 13.90 6.62
CA GLY A 151 -6.79 12.66 6.84
C GLY A 151 -7.59 12.22 5.60
N TRP A 152 -8.16 13.16 4.86
CA TRP A 152 -8.91 12.89 3.62
C TRP A 152 -8.06 12.29 2.49
N LEU A 153 -6.74 12.44 2.54
CA LEU A 153 -5.82 11.77 1.60
C LEU A 153 -5.52 10.32 1.99
N SER A 154 -5.96 9.86 3.16
CA SER A 154 -5.86 8.46 3.56
C SER A 154 -6.94 7.63 2.87
N ILE A 155 -6.61 6.37 2.56
CA ILE A 155 -7.58 5.38 2.07
C ILE A 155 -8.49 4.89 3.20
N SER A 156 -8.13 5.10 4.47
CA SER A 156 -8.94 4.76 5.65
C SER A 156 -10.28 5.49 5.73
N MET A 157 -11.32 4.80 6.21
CA MET A 157 -12.70 5.34 6.22
C MET A 157 -12.87 6.54 7.17
N ASP A 158 -12.22 6.55 8.34
CA ASP A 158 -12.25 7.68 9.27
C ASP A 158 -11.37 8.88 8.84
N TYR A 159 -11.84 10.10 9.12
CA TYR A 159 -11.16 11.38 8.87
C TYR A 159 -9.98 11.67 9.81
N ARG A 160 -9.63 10.75 10.72
CA ARG A 160 -8.41 10.80 11.56
C ARG A 160 -8.33 12.05 12.45
N THR A 161 -9.37 12.28 13.26
CA THR A 161 -9.53 13.48 14.10
C THR A 161 -8.36 13.78 15.05
N TYR A 162 -7.55 12.77 15.43
CA TYR A 162 -6.37 12.93 16.29
C TYR A 162 -5.34 13.95 15.74
N LYS A 163 -5.35 14.22 14.43
CA LYS A 163 -4.46 15.19 13.78
C LYS A 163 -4.74 16.64 14.21
N GLN A 164 -5.95 16.96 14.67
CA GLN A 164 -6.31 18.29 15.15
C GLN A 164 -5.64 18.62 16.50
N SER A 165 -5.34 17.60 17.29
CA SER A 165 -4.71 17.72 18.61
C SER A 165 -3.22 17.34 18.63
N SER A 166 -2.58 17.24 17.46
CA SER A 166 -1.19 16.81 17.30
C SER A 166 -0.39 17.81 16.49
N ALA A 167 0.90 17.94 16.77
CA ALA A 167 1.84 18.68 15.95
C ALA A 167 2.09 17.90 14.65
N GLN A 168 1.91 18.57 13.53
CA GLN A 168 1.90 17.95 12.21
C GLN A 168 3.25 18.14 11.52
N ILE A 169 3.93 17.04 11.22
CA ILE A 169 5.25 17.00 10.59
C ILE A 169 5.09 16.66 9.10
N SER A 170 5.52 17.57 8.23
CA SER A 170 5.44 17.40 6.77
C SER A 170 6.48 16.40 6.29
N ILE A 171 6.01 15.30 5.67
CA ILE A 171 6.83 14.27 5.02
C ILE A 171 6.46 14.26 3.54
N SER A 172 6.80 15.33 2.85
CA SER A 172 6.47 15.53 1.43
C SER A 172 7.55 14.92 0.54
N MET A 173 7.78 13.61 0.69
CA MET A 173 8.89 12.85 0.11
C MET A 173 8.36 11.80 -0.87
N TYR A 174 8.52 12.03 -2.18
CA TYR A 174 7.85 11.31 -3.29
C TYR A 174 8.85 10.73 -4.33
N ASP A 175 10.15 10.73 -4.03
CA ASP A 175 11.20 10.43 -4.99
C ASP A 175 11.71 8.98 -4.88
N ILE A 176 12.09 8.41 -6.02
CA ILE A 176 12.89 7.19 -6.11
C ILE A 176 14.36 7.63 -6.11
N LEU A 177 15.14 7.18 -5.13
CA LEU A 177 16.41 7.79 -4.73
C LEU A 177 17.64 7.23 -5.46
N GLY A 178 17.47 6.67 -6.65
CA GLY A 178 18.59 6.18 -7.45
C GLY A 178 18.18 5.09 -8.44
N GLU A 179 19.19 4.34 -8.89
CA GLU A 179 19.01 3.15 -9.72
C GLU A 179 18.98 1.87 -8.87
N VAL A 180 18.48 0.79 -9.47
CA VAL A 180 18.52 -0.54 -8.85
C VAL A 180 19.98 -0.97 -8.68
N GLN A 181 20.34 -1.31 -7.45
CA GLN A 181 21.67 -1.83 -7.11
C GLN A 181 21.60 -3.36 -7.01
N PRO A 182 22.44 -4.12 -7.73
CA PRO A 182 22.51 -5.56 -7.58
C PRO A 182 22.86 -5.95 -6.15
N ILE A 183 22.16 -6.95 -5.60
CA ILE A 183 22.53 -7.56 -4.33
C ILE A 183 23.56 -8.66 -4.65
N THR A 184 24.84 -8.34 -4.50
CA THR A 184 25.96 -9.29 -4.71
C THR A 184 26.58 -9.66 -3.37
N GLY A 185 26.29 -10.85 -2.84
CA GLY A 185 26.98 -11.40 -1.69
C GLY A 185 26.21 -12.55 -1.03
N PRO A 186 26.90 -13.49 -0.35
CA PRO A 186 26.26 -14.45 0.52
C PRO A 186 25.86 -13.75 1.83
N GLY A 187 24.59 -13.35 1.95
CA GLY A 187 24.01 -12.83 3.20
C GLY A 187 23.63 -11.35 3.17
N SER A 188 22.34 -11.11 2.90
CA SER A 188 21.50 -10.00 3.41
C SER A 188 20.06 -10.15 2.90
N GLY A 189 19.87 -10.91 1.81
CA GLY A 189 18.62 -11.61 1.54
C GLY A 189 18.47 -12.80 2.49
N SER A 190 17.23 -13.06 2.89
CA SER A 190 16.75 -14.31 3.48
C SER A 190 17.60 -15.53 3.06
N GLY A 191 18.04 -16.29 4.06
CA GLY A 191 19.16 -17.22 3.95
C GLY A 191 18.91 -18.42 3.04
N GLY A 192 19.59 -18.44 1.89
CA GLY A 192 20.32 -19.60 1.41
C GLY A 192 19.51 -20.86 1.08
N GLN A 193 18.82 -20.83 -0.06
CA GLN A 193 18.88 -21.95 -1.01
C GLN A 193 19.01 -21.40 -2.43
N GLU A 194 20.08 -21.77 -3.14
CA GLU A 194 20.25 -21.52 -4.57
C GLU A 194 19.13 -22.23 -5.35
N THR A 195 17.97 -21.61 -5.47
CA THR A 195 17.14 -21.79 -6.66
C THR A 195 17.84 -21.04 -7.78
N ALA A 196 18.38 -21.78 -8.74
CA ALA A 196 19.14 -21.26 -9.85
C ALA A 196 18.49 -20.00 -10.49
N SER A 197 19.26 -18.91 -10.53
CA SER A 197 19.07 -17.76 -11.44
C SER A 197 17.89 -16.79 -11.18
N ALA A 198 17.90 -16.08 -10.06
CA ALA A 198 17.23 -14.78 -9.99
C ALA A 198 18.16 -13.74 -9.34
N THR A 199 18.80 -12.93 -10.17
CA THR A 199 19.53 -11.73 -9.72
C THR A 199 18.57 -10.85 -8.95
N ARG A 200 18.74 -10.71 -7.62
CA ARG A 200 17.98 -9.75 -6.81
C ARG A 200 18.68 -8.39 -6.86
N GLY A 201 17.89 -7.33 -6.76
CA GLY A 201 18.37 -5.96 -6.64
C GLY A 201 17.77 -5.26 -5.43
N SER A 202 18.22 -4.05 -5.17
CA SER A 202 17.68 -3.19 -4.12
C SER A 202 17.52 -1.76 -4.63
N ILE A 203 16.53 -1.05 -4.10
CA ILE A 203 16.27 0.34 -4.47
C ILE A 203 15.81 1.16 -3.26
N TRP A 204 16.33 2.37 -3.14
CA TRP A 204 15.87 3.34 -2.15
C TRP A 204 14.69 4.15 -2.68
N VAL A 205 13.64 4.24 -1.87
CA VAL A 205 12.44 5.01 -2.21
C VAL A 205 11.95 5.81 -1.01
N GLU A 206 11.38 6.98 -1.29
CA GLU A 206 10.72 7.79 -0.29
C GLU A 206 9.30 7.28 0.04
N PRO A 207 8.77 7.58 1.24
CA PRO A 207 7.53 6.98 1.76
C PRO A 207 6.26 7.33 0.98
N MET A 208 6.23 8.44 0.23
CA MET A 208 5.07 8.85 -0.58
C MET A 208 5.16 8.40 -2.03
N VAL A 209 6.20 7.65 -2.41
CA VAL A 209 6.22 6.98 -3.72
C VAL A 209 5.06 5.99 -3.77
N SER A 210 4.26 6.05 -4.83
CA SER A 210 3.11 5.17 -5.03
C SER A 210 3.45 3.88 -5.79
N MET A 211 2.62 2.84 -5.67
CA MET A 211 2.79 1.58 -6.41
C MET A 211 2.76 1.82 -7.93
N GLY A 212 1.94 2.77 -8.38
CA GLY A 212 1.90 3.21 -9.77
C GLY A 212 3.23 3.82 -10.25
N GLN A 213 3.84 4.68 -9.44
CA GLN A 213 5.15 5.27 -9.73
C GLN A 213 6.25 4.21 -9.76
N ILE A 214 6.28 3.29 -8.78
CA ILE A 214 7.29 2.22 -8.70
C ILE A 214 7.21 1.29 -9.90
N SER A 215 6.03 0.77 -10.21
CA SER A 215 5.85 -0.13 -11.36
C SER A 215 6.15 0.56 -12.70
N HIS A 216 5.87 1.86 -12.83
CA HIS A 216 6.21 2.63 -14.04
C HIS A 216 7.72 2.79 -14.18
N PHE A 217 8.42 2.94 -13.07
CA PHE A 217 9.87 3.07 -13.05
C PHE A 217 10.59 1.73 -13.26
N LEU A 218 10.19 0.68 -12.54
CA LEU A 218 10.89 -0.60 -12.50
C LEU A 218 10.57 -1.51 -13.70
N ASN A 219 9.29 -1.70 -14.05
CA ASN A 219 8.89 -2.73 -15.03
C ASN A 219 9.58 -2.54 -16.41
N PRO A 220 9.68 -1.32 -16.98
CA PRO A 220 10.39 -1.11 -18.25
C PRO A 220 11.89 -1.37 -18.19
N ARG A 221 12.47 -1.47 -16.98
CA ARG A 221 13.88 -1.77 -16.72
C ARG A 221 14.12 -3.25 -16.42
N GLY A 222 13.10 -4.09 -16.55
CA GLY A 222 13.18 -5.53 -16.26
C GLY A 222 13.19 -5.86 -14.76
N TRP A 223 12.70 -4.94 -13.91
CA TRP A 223 12.62 -5.11 -12.46
C TRP A 223 11.19 -4.93 -11.96
N THR A 224 10.85 -5.55 -10.84
CA THR A 224 9.59 -5.31 -10.14
C THR A 224 9.77 -5.55 -8.64
N LEU A 225 8.80 -5.11 -7.83
CA LEU A 225 8.78 -5.51 -6.42
C LEU A 225 8.32 -6.97 -6.33
N PRO A 226 8.88 -7.79 -5.42
CA PRO A 226 8.35 -9.12 -5.14
C PRO A 226 6.85 -9.13 -4.83
N ILE A 227 6.37 -8.10 -4.13
CA ILE A 227 4.97 -7.86 -3.74
C ILE A 227 4.62 -6.44 -4.19
N LEU A 228 3.60 -6.29 -5.03
CA LEU A 228 3.18 -4.99 -5.56
C LEU A 228 1.67 -4.86 -5.48
N PRO A 229 1.13 -4.25 -4.40
CA PRO A 229 -0.31 -4.08 -4.20
C PRO A 229 -1.00 -3.38 -5.37
N GLU A 230 -2.21 -3.85 -5.67
CA GLU A 230 -3.03 -3.61 -6.84
C GLU A 230 -3.55 -2.19 -7.11
N MET A 231 -3.46 -1.28 -6.14
CA MET A 231 -3.89 0.11 -6.33
C MET A 231 -2.73 1.07 -6.60
N ASP A 232 -2.79 1.79 -7.74
CA ASP A 232 -1.79 2.77 -8.18
C ASP A 232 -1.45 3.83 -7.11
N ASP A 233 -2.44 4.25 -6.31
CA ASP A 233 -2.34 5.34 -5.32
C ASP A 233 -1.83 4.92 -3.93
N LEU A 234 -1.64 3.61 -3.69
CA LEU A 234 -1.07 3.13 -2.44
C LEU A 234 0.40 3.54 -2.35
N THR A 235 0.81 4.11 -1.21
CA THR A 235 2.19 4.59 -1.02
C THR A 235 3.03 3.61 -0.22
N VAL A 236 4.33 3.54 -0.51
CA VAL A 236 5.29 2.67 0.16
C VAL A 236 5.19 2.78 1.69
N GLY A 237 5.22 4.00 2.23
CA GLY A 237 5.15 4.21 3.67
C GLY A 237 3.80 3.83 4.28
N GLY A 238 2.70 3.93 3.52
CA GLY A 238 1.38 3.50 3.95
C GLY A 238 1.29 1.99 4.07
N LEU A 239 1.81 1.27 3.07
CA LEU A 239 1.83 -0.19 3.03
C LEU A 239 2.77 -0.79 4.08
N LEU A 240 3.93 -0.17 4.28
CA LEU A 240 4.90 -0.62 5.29
C LEU A 240 4.41 -0.38 6.71
N MET A 241 3.96 0.84 7.03
CA MET A 241 3.57 1.19 8.40
C MET A 241 2.15 0.75 8.74
N GLY A 242 1.30 0.52 7.74
CA GLY A 242 -0.02 -0.09 7.89
C GLY A 242 0.07 -1.58 7.59
N VAL A 243 -0.40 -1.95 6.42
CA VAL A 243 -0.41 -3.32 5.90
C VAL A 243 -0.30 -3.27 4.38
N GLY A 244 0.40 -4.24 3.80
CA GLY A 244 0.45 -4.46 2.37
C GLY A 244 0.44 -5.96 2.09
N ILE A 245 -0.54 -6.38 1.29
CA ILE A 245 -0.76 -7.76 0.86
C ILE A 245 -1.13 -7.74 -0.62
N GLU A 246 -0.77 -8.79 -1.34
CA GLU A 246 -1.10 -8.98 -2.75
C GLU A 246 -0.87 -10.44 -3.16
N THR A 247 -1.33 -10.83 -4.33
CA THR A 247 -1.27 -12.18 -4.93
C THR A 247 0.04 -12.96 -4.78
N SER A 248 1.20 -12.30 -4.70
CA SER A 248 2.50 -12.98 -4.53
C SER A 248 2.89 -13.20 -3.06
N CYS A 249 2.09 -12.74 -2.11
CA CYS A 249 2.37 -12.86 -0.67
C CYS A 249 2.39 -14.31 -0.18
N HIS A 250 1.74 -15.23 -0.87
CA HIS A 250 1.82 -16.68 -0.58
C HIS A 250 3.25 -17.23 -0.81
N LYS A 251 4.08 -16.52 -1.58
CA LYS A 251 5.49 -16.82 -1.85
C LYS A 251 6.44 -15.98 -1.00
N TYR A 252 6.14 -14.70 -0.81
CA TYR A 252 7.07 -13.74 -0.18
C TYR A 252 6.68 -13.27 1.23
N GLY A 253 5.49 -13.59 1.74
CA GLY A 253 4.96 -13.03 2.99
C GLY A 253 4.32 -11.66 2.79
N LEU A 254 4.30 -10.82 3.83
CA LEU A 254 3.73 -9.47 3.77
C LEU A 254 4.70 -8.47 3.13
N PHE A 255 4.19 -7.31 2.72
CA PHE A 255 4.98 -6.25 2.06
C PHE A 255 6.22 -5.82 2.88
N SER A 256 6.18 -5.95 4.20
CA SER A 256 7.32 -5.70 5.11
C SER A 256 8.53 -6.61 4.86
N GLU A 257 8.32 -7.80 4.30
CA GLU A 257 9.41 -8.77 4.12
C GLU A 257 10.38 -8.40 3.00
N MET A 258 10.01 -7.43 2.16
CA MET A 258 10.87 -6.92 1.11
C MET A 258 11.82 -5.81 1.59
N VAL A 259 11.78 -5.42 2.87
CA VAL A 259 12.62 -4.35 3.38
C VAL A 259 14.00 -4.87 3.76
N GLU A 260 15.05 -4.23 3.21
CA GLU A 260 16.42 -4.41 3.68
C GLU A 260 16.77 -3.44 4.81
N GLU A 261 16.31 -2.19 4.69
CA GLU A 261 16.69 -1.12 5.62
C GLU A 261 15.62 -0.01 5.64
N TYR A 262 15.28 0.46 6.84
CA TYR A 262 14.46 1.66 7.02
C TYR A 262 15.33 2.85 7.40
N GLU A 263 14.97 4.03 6.93
CA GLU A 263 15.47 5.28 7.45
C GLU A 263 14.36 6.02 8.21
N VAL A 264 14.59 6.27 9.50
CA VAL A 264 13.56 6.76 10.42
C VAL A 264 14.05 7.98 11.19
N VAL A 265 13.21 9.00 11.31
CA VAL A 265 13.38 10.10 12.27
C VAL A 265 12.54 9.83 13.52
N LEU A 266 13.21 9.68 14.66
CA LEU A 266 12.60 9.37 15.95
C LEU A 266 11.94 10.59 16.61
N GLY A 267 11.19 10.35 17.68
CA GLY A 267 10.52 11.40 18.47
C GLY A 267 11.47 12.40 19.14
N ASN A 268 12.75 12.07 19.27
CA ASN A 268 13.81 12.95 19.76
C ASN A 268 14.55 13.72 18.63
N SER A 269 14.07 13.66 17.39
CA SER A 269 14.68 14.21 16.16
C SER A 269 15.95 13.49 15.65
N GLU A 270 16.33 12.38 16.25
CA GLU A 270 17.44 11.55 15.78
C GLU A 270 17.08 10.81 14.49
N ARG A 271 18.00 10.79 13.53
CA ARG A 271 17.90 10.00 12.30
C ARG A 271 18.64 8.69 12.50
N ILE A 272 17.97 7.57 12.27
CA ILE A 272 18.54 6.22 12.40
C ILE A 272 18.29 5.38 11.16
N PHE A 273 19.17 4.41 10.93
CA PHE A 273 19.05 3.39 9.89
C PHE A 273 18.81 2.03 10.55
N VAL A 274 17.69 1.41 10.25
CA VAL A 274 17.18 0.23 10.96
C VAL A 274 17.30 -0.99 10.04
N ARG A 275 18.09 -1.99 10.46
CA ARG A 275 18.30 -3.25 9.74
C ARG A 275 18.07 -4.44 10.66
N ARG A 276 17.85 -5.62 10.07
CA ARG A 276 17.71 -6.89 10.80
C ARG A 276 19.00 -7.30 11.54
N ASP A 277 20.16 -6.76 11.14
CA ASP A 277 21.49 -7.20 11.56
C ASP A 277 22.31 -6.13 12.30
N ASN A 278 21.68 -5.01 12.71
CA ASN A 278 22.35 -3.93 13.43
C ASN A 278 21.76 -3.69 14.83
N GLU A 279 22.24 -2.65 15.52
CA GLU A 279 21.81 -2.30 16.88
C GLU A 279 20.34 -1.89 17.02
N TYR A 280 19.62 -1.73 15.89
CA TYR A 280 18.18 -1.42 15.82
C TYR A 280 17.33 -2.62 15.35
N ALA A 281 17.88 -3.83 15.34
CA ALA A 281 17.16 -5.03 14.91
C ALA A 281 15.84 -5.27 15.67
N ASP A 282 15.77 -4.86 16.94
CA ASP A 282 14.53 -4.93 17.73
C ASP A 282 13.47 -3.94 17.25
N LEU A 283 13.85 -2.77 16.73
CA LEU A 283 12.93 -1.84 16.11
C LEU A 283 12.46 -2.32 14.72
N PHE A 284 13.32 -3.02 13.98
CA PHE A 284 13.03 -3.46 12.60
C PHE A 284 11.68 -4.18 12.50
N HIS A 285 11.44 -5.16 13.37
CA HIS A 285 10.22 -5.97 13.37
C HIS A 285 9.00 -5.23 13.97
N ALA A 286 9.22 -4.16 14.73
CA ALA A 286 8.15 -3.38 15.35
C ALA A 286 7.62 -2.25 14.45
N LEU A 287 8.37 -1.84 13.42
CA LEU A 287 7.98 -0.77 12.50
C LEU A 287 6.75 -1.12 11.64
N PRO A 288 6.64 -2.33 11.04
CA PRO A 288 5.42 -2.74 10.35
C PRO A 288 4.21 -2.68 11.27
N TRP A 289 3.04 -2.30 10.73
CA TRP A 289 1.80 -2.14 11.49
C TRP A 289 1.85 -1.12 12.64
N SER A 290 2.90 -0.31 12.76
CA SER A 290 3.01 0.72 13.80
C SER A 290 2.17 1.98 13.51
N TYR A 291 1.65 2.14 12.29
CA TYR A 291 0.94 3.33 11.80
C TYR A 291 1.71 4.64 12.08
N GLY A 292 3.04 4.58 11.97
CA GLY A 292 3.93 5.70 12.22
C GLY A 292 3.80 6.23 13.66
N THR A 293 3.74 5.33 14.63
CA THR A 293 3.72 5.66 16.07
C THR A 293 5.03 5.34 16.78
N LEU A 294 6.02 4.82 16.06
CA LEU A 294 7.40 4.58 16.55
C LEU A 294 8.42 5.56 15.98
N GLY A 295 8.08 6.25 14.89
CA GLY A 295 8.95 7.21 14.22
C GLY A 295 8.37 7.64 12.88
N PHE A 296 9.05 8.56 12.22
CA PHE A 296 8.72 9.02 10.88
C PHE A 296 9.60 8.33 9.86
N LEU A 297 9.01 7.48 9.02
CA LEU A 297 9.69 6.92 7.85
C LEU A 297 10.04 8.04 6.89
N VAL A 298 11.31 8.17 6.51
CA VAL A 298 11.79 9.18 5.54
C VAL A 298 12.31 8.55 4.25
N SER A 299 12.85 7.33 4.32
CA SER A 299 13.15 6.49 3.15
C SER A 299 13.19 5.01 3.54
N VAL A 300 13.16 4.13 2.54
CA VAL A 300 13.28 2.68 2.75
C VAL A 300 13.97 2.04 1.56
N LYS A 301 14.84 1.06 1.85
CA LYS A 301 15.50 0.22 0.86
C LYS A 301 14.69 -1.06 0.66
N LEU A 302 14.15 -1.23 -0.55
CA LEU A 302 13.31 -2.37 -0.93
C LEU A 302 14.06 -3.33 -1.86
N ILE A 303 13.81 -4.62 -1.67
CA ILE A 303 14.22 -5.68 -2.59
C ILE A 303 13.42 -5.57 -3.89
N VAL A 304 14.09 -5.78 -5.03
CA VAL A 304 13.48 -5.94 -6.35
C VAL A 304 13.92 -7.26 -6.99
N VAL A 305 13.06 -7.82 -7.83
CA VAL A 305 13.28 -9.08 -8.55
C VAL A 305 13.13 -8.87 -10.05
N PRO A 306 13.68 -9.77 -10.90
CA PRO A 306 13.49 -9.69 -12.34
C PRO A 306 12.00 -9.68 -12.71
N CYS A 307 11.63 -8.80 -13.62
CA CYS A 307 10.27 -8.67 -14.16
C CYS A 307 10.22 -9.20 -15.58
N LYS A 308 9.20 -9.99 -15.88
CA LYS A 308 8.87 -10.35 -17.26
C LYS A 308 7.65 -9.55 -17.74
N PRO A 309 7.49 -9.33 -19.06
CA PRO A 309 6.49 -8.41 -19.59
C PRO A 309 5.04 -8.88 -19.45
N TRP A 310 4.79 -10.19 -19.29
CA TRP A 310 3.45 -10.76 -19.25
C TRP A 310 3.23 -11.63 -18.02
N VAL A 311 1.96 -11.78 -17.64
CA VAL A 311 1.47 -12.78 -16.71
C VAL A 311 0.60 -13.76 -17.49
N ARG A 312 0.97 -15.04 -17.49
CA ARG A 312 0.09 -16.12 -17.93
C ARG A 312 -0.89 -16.40 -16.81
N LEU A 313 -2.12 -15.90 -16.96
CA LEU A 313 -3.18 -15.96 -15.95
C LEU A 313 -4.13 -17.11 -16.29
N ARG A 314 -4.30 -18.02 -15.33
CA ARG A 314 -5.13 -19.22 -15.46
C ARG A 314 -6.26 -19.16 -14.45
N TYR A 315 -7.49 -19.32 -14.94
CA TYR A 315 -8.71 -19.24 -14.17
C TYR A 315 -9.29 -20.63 -13.96
N HIS A 316 -9.68 -20.91 -12.71
CA HIS A 316 -10.32 -22.15 -12.30
C HIS A 316 -11.67 -21.82 -11.66
N PRO A 317 -12.73 -21.65 -12.48
CA PRO A 317 -14.09 -21.51 -11.97
C PRO A 317 -14.50 -22.71 -11.12
N ALA A 318 -15.02 -22.44 -9.94
CA ALA A 318 -15.55 -23.43 -9.02
C ALA A 318 -17.02 -23.09 -8.71
N ARG A 319 -17.90 -24.07 -8.90
CA ARG A 319 -19.35 -23.99 -8.59
C ARG A 319 -19.71 -24.78 -7.33
N SER A 320 -18.75 -24.85 -6.42
CA SER A 320 -18.86 -25.41 -5.08
C SER A 320 -17.79 -24.78 -4.21
N LEU A 321 -18.18 -24.33 -3.00
CA LEU A 321 -17.26 -23.75 -2.02
C LEU A 321 -16.10 -24.71 -1.70
N GLU A 322 -16.40 -25.98 -1.45
CA GLU A 322 -15.41 -27.01 -1.13
C GLU A 322 -14.36 -27.15 -2.24
N LYS A 323 -14.80 -27.23 -3.50
CA LYS A 323 -13.90 -27.35 -4.66
C LYS A 323 -13.01 -26.12 -4.83
N GLY A 324 -13.59 -24.93 -4.70
CA GLY A 324 -12.86 -23.68 -4.82
C GLY A 324 -11.81 -23.51 -3.72
N VAL A 325 -12.19 -23.73 -2.46
CA VAL A 325 -11.27 -23.69 -1.31
C VAL A 325 -10.16 -24.72 -1.46
N SER A 326 -10.48 -25.94 -1.90
CA SER A 326 -9.48 -27.00 -2.11
C SER A 326 -8.46 -26.63 -3.20
N LYS A 327 -8.91 -26.09 -4.33
CA LYS A 327 -8.03 -25.63 -5.42
C LYS A 327 -7.18 -24.44 -4.97
N PHE A 328 -7.75 -23.48 -4.25
CA PHE A 328 -7.03 -22.32 -3.71
C PHE A 328 -5.90 -22.76 -2.76
N ARG A 329 -6.19 -23.65 -1.81
CA ARG A 329 -5.19 -24.24 -0.90
C ARG A 329 -4.09 -24.98 -1.64
N ALA A 330 -4.45 -25.81 -2.61
CA ALA A 330 -3.48 -26.57 -3.38
C ALA A 330 -2.47 -25.67 -4.11
N LEU A 331 -2.89 -24.49 -4.58
CA LEU A 331 -2.00 -23.51 -5.21
C LEU A 331 -1.11 -22.78 -4.20
N CYS A 332 -1.59 -22.54 -2.97
CA CYS A 332 -0.81 -21.88 -1.92
C CYS A 332 0.26 -22.79 -1.30
N ASP A 333 -0.09 -24.06 -1.08
CA ASP A 333 0.72 -25.04 -0.33
C ASP A 333 1.52 -25.98 -1.26
N GLY A 334 1.35 -25.86 -2.58
CA GLY A 334 2.04 -26.68 -3.57
C GLY A 334 3.56 -26.56 -3.51
N ALA A 335 4.25 -27.62 -3.91
CA ALA A 335 5.71 -27.62 -4.02
C ALA A 335 6.21 -26.65 -5.11
N GLU A 336 5.52 -26.63 -6.25
CA GLU A 336 5.69 -25.63 -7.31
C GLU A 336 4.64 -24.54 -7.12
N LYS A 337 5.05 -23.41 -6.57
CA LYS A 337 4.17 -22.26 -6.33
C LYS A 337 4.17 -21.34 -7.55
N PRO A 338 2.99 -20.95 -8.08
CA PRO A 338 2.92 -19.92 -9.10
C PRO A 338 3.44 -18.59 -8.56
N ASP A 339 3.76 -17.63 -9.42
CA ASP A 339 4.20 -16.31 -8.95
C ASP A 339 3.08 -15.55 -8.23
N PHE A 340 1.83 -15.78 -8.64
CA PHE A 340 0.64 -15.08 -8.16
C PHE A 340 -0.52 -16.04 -7.89
N VAL A 341 -1.24 -15.85 -6.78
CA VAL A 341 -2.48 -16.56 -6.44
C VAL A 341 -3.49 -15.58 -5.85
N GLU A 342 -4.72 -15.60 -6.35
CA GLU A 342 -5.87 -14.95 -5.73
C GLU A 342 -7.16 -15.70 -6.06
N SER A 343 -8.25 -15.31 -5.39
CA SER A 343 -9.57 -15.76 -5.80
C SER A 343 -10.63 -14.69 -5.59
N LEU A 344 -11.64 -14.68 -6.47
CA LEU A 344 -12.84 -13.88 -6.31
C LEU A 344 -14.03 -14.82 -6.11
N ALA A 345 -14.72 -14.71 -4.96
CA ALA A 345 -15.99 -15.40 -4.74
C ALA A 345 -17.16 -14.50 -5.14
N PHE A 346 -18.10 -15.03 -5.92
CA PHE A 346 -19.26 -14.28 -6.44
C PHE A 346 -20.57 -14.67 -5.77
N SER A 347 -20.58 -15.80 -5.07
CA SER A 347 -21.69 -16.22 -4.22
C SER A 347 -21.19 -17.18 -3.15
N ARG A 348 -22.10 -17.69 -2.32
CA ARG A 348 -21.81 -18.72 -1.31
C ARG A 348 -21.14 -19.95 -1.89
N ASP A 349 -21.53 -20.33 -3.11
CA ASP A 349 -21.12 -21.58 -3.74
C ASP A 349 -20.27 -21.39 -4.99
N THR A 350 -20.00 -20.14 -5.40
CA THR A 350 -19.24 -19.87 -6.63
C THR A 350 -18.06 -18.95 -6.41
N MET A 351 -16.91 -19.34 -6.95
CA MET A 351 -15.69 -18.54 -6.94
C MET A 351 -14.80 -18.88 -8.14
N VAL A 352 -13.89 -17.99 -8.50
CA VAL A 352 -12.86 -18.24 -9.50
C VAL A 352 -11.51 -18.16 -8.82
N VAL A 353 -10.78 -19.27 -8.80
CA VAL A 353 -9.41 -19.32 -8.30
C VAL A 353 -8.46 -19.01 -9.45
N MET A 354 -7.52 -18.10 -9.24
CA MET A 354 -6.60 -17.63 -10.26
C MET A 354 -5.17 -17.93 -9.86
N GLU A 355 -4.38 -18.44 -10.80
CA GLU A 355 -2.92 -18.56 -10.68
C GLU A 355 -2.23 -17.83 -11.84
N GLY A 356 -1.12 -17.17 -11.55
CA GLY A 356 -0.37 -16.38 -12.53
C GLY A 356 1.12 -16.68 -12.49
N ASP A 357 1.76 -16.75 -13.65
CA ASP A 357 3.22 -16.84 -13.78
C ASP A 357 3.75 -15.71 -14.65
N MET A 358 4.85 -15.10 -14.24
CA MET A 358 5.57 -14.16 -15.10
C MET A 358 6.19 -14.90 -16.29
N VAL A 359 5.91 -14.45 -17.51
CA VAL A 359 6.40 -15.07 -18.76
C VAL A 359 6.91 -14.03 -19.75
N ASP A 360 7.85 -14.48 -20.58
CA ASP A 360 8.45 -13.67 -21.65
C ASP A 360 7.54 -13.61 -22.88
N GLU A 361 7.78 -12.64 -23.77
CA GLU A 361 6.97 -12.41 -24.98
C GLU A 361 6.87 -13.64 -25.89
N ASP A 362 7.92 -14.47 -25.95
CA ASP A 362 8.01 -15.66 -26.78
C ASP A 362 7.09 -16.81 -26.32
N GLN A 363 6.66 -16.79 -25.06
CA GLN A 363 5.72 -17.74 -24.48
C GLN A 363 4.25 -17.34 -24.68
N VAL A 364 3.99 -16.13 -25.17
CA VAL A 364 2.63 -15.61 -25.33
C VAL A 364 1.98 -16.20 -26.58
N VAL A 365 0.85 -16.90 -26.38
CA VAL A 365 0.08 -17.49 -27.46
C VAL A 365 -0.67 -16.40 -28.25
N PRO A 366 -0.51 -16.29 -29.59
CA PRO A 366 -1.27 -15.37 -30.40
C PRO A 366 -2.78 -15.58 -30.27
N GLY A 367 -3.54 -14.52 -29.96
CA GLY A 367 -4.99 -14.58 -29.74
C GLY A 367 -5.43 -14.76 -28.28
N ALA A 368 -4.52 -15.14 -27.38
CA ALA A 368 -4.79 -15.24 -25.94
C ALA A 368 -4.32 -13.99 -25.15
N ARG A 369 -3.91 -12.92 -25.84
CA ARG A 369 -3.49 -11.66 -25.23
C ARG A 369 -4.71 -10.88 -24.73
N ASN A 370 -4.66 -10.42 -23.49
CA ASN A 370 -5.71 -9.60 -22.90
C ASN A 370 -5.13 -8.34 -22.22
N GLU A 371 -5.28 -7.19 -22.87
CA GLU A 371 -4.86 -5.89 -22.33
C GLU A 371 -5.97 -5.30 -21.44
N ILE A 372 -6.25 -5.93 -20.30
CA ILE A 372 -7.31 -5.52 -19.36
C ILE A 372 -7.15 -4.07 -18.87
N GLY A 373 -5.96 -3.49 -18.99
CA GLY A 373 -5.63 -2.09 -18.66
C GLY A 373 -6.24 -1.06 -19.61
N ARG A 374 -6.77 -1.42 -20.78
CA ARG A 374 -7.43 -0.46 -21.68
C ARG A 374 -8.73 0.11 -21.10
N PHE A 375 -8.92 1.43 -21.22
CA PHE A 375 -10.03 2.14 -20.57
C PHE A 375 -11.44 1.66 -20.98
N TYR A 376 -11.55 1.07 -22.18
CA TYR A 376 -12.81 0.54 -22.71
C TYR A 376 -13.05 -0.94 -22.33
N MET A 377 -12.10 -1.63 -21.71
CA MET A 377 -12.25 -3.04 -21.31
C MET A 377 -13.11 -3.19 -20.05
N PRO A 378 -13.76 -4.35 -19.85
CA PRO A 378 -14.55 -4.59 -18.65
C PRO A 378 -13.67 -4.44 -17.40
N TRP A 379 -14.28 -4.03 -16.29
CA TRP A 379 -13.60 -4.09 -15.01
C TRP A 379 -13.20 -5.53 -14.69
N PHE A 380 -12.02 -5.70 -14.09
CA PHE A 380 -11.40 -7.02 -13.94
C PHE A 380 -12.32 -8.03 -13.26
N TYR A 381 -12.97 -7.67 -12.14
CA TYR A 381 -13.87 -8.59 -11.45
C TYR A 381 -15.09 -9.02 -12.31
N LYS A 382 -15.57 -8.15 -13.22
CA LYS A 382 -16.64 -8.49 -14.17
C LYS A 382 -16.15 -9.39 -15.29
N HIS A 383 -14.93 -9.19 -15.78
CA HIS A 383 -14.29 -10.13 -16.70
C HIS A 383 -14.14 -11.53 -16.06
N VAL A 384 -13.74 -11.59 -14.79
CA VAL A 384 -13.66 -12.85 -14.04
C VAL A 384 -15.05 -13.48 -13.85
N GLU A 385 -16.08 -12.68 -13.57
CA GLU A 385 -17.48 -13.13 -13.48
C GLU A 385 -17.96 -13.72 -14.82
N GLU A 386 -17.67 -13.05 -15.95
CA GLU A 386 -18.01 -13.55 -17.29
C GLU A 386 -17.37 -14.92 -17.58
N ILE A 387 -16.12 -15.15 -17.14
CA ILE A 387 -15.47 -16.46 -17.24
C ILE A 387 -16.24 -17.52 -16.43
N LEU A 388 -16.67 -17.20 -15.21
CA LEU A 388 -17.46 -18.10 -14.37
C LEU A 388 -18.81 -18.45 -15.02
N GLU A 389 -19.49 -17.44 -15.57
CA GLU A 389 -20.82 -17.54 -16.19
C GLU A 389 -20.78 -18.25 -17.55
N SER A 390 -19.64 -18.23 -18.25
CA SER A 390 -19.47 -18.90 -19.55
C SER A 390 -19.70 -20.42 -19.52
N GLY A 391 -19.68 -21.02 -18.33
CA GLY A 391 -19.78 -22.46 -18.14
C GLY A 391 -18.44 -23.20 -18.29
N ALA A 392 -17.36 -22.50 -18.64
CA ALA A 392 -16.03 -23.08 -18.69
C ALA A 392 -15.57 -23.57 -17.31
N ASP A 393 -14.77 -24.64 -17.29
CA ASP A 393 -14.09 -25.15 -16.09
C ASP A 393 -12.64 -24.66 -16.00
N PHE A 394 -12.12 -24.07 -17.07
CA PHE A 394 -10.78 -23.51 -17.16
C PHE A 394 -10.73 -22.43 -18.24
N ALA A 395 -9.98 -21.36 -17.99
CA ALA A 395 -9.61 -20.37 -19.00
C ALA A 395 -8.16 -19.94 -18.79
N GLU A 396 -7.49 -19.51 -19.87
CA GLU A 396 -6.13 -19.01 -19.84
C GLU A 396 -6.02 -17.77 -20.73
N GLU A 397 -5.33 -16.74 -20.22
CA GLU A 397 -4.99 -15.54 -20.98
C GLU A 397 -3.60 -15.02 -20.59
N PHE A 398 -3.07 -14.12 -21.41
CA PHE A 398 -1.80 -13.46 -21.19
C PHE A 398 -2.03 -11.96 -21.01
N VAL A 399 -1.79 -11.48 -19.79
CA VAL A 399 -2.04 -10.09 -19.39
C VAL A 399 -0.71 -9.33 -19.29
N PRO A 400 -0.59 -8.10 -19.80
CA PRO A 400 0.61 -7.28 -19.55
C PRO A 400 0.86 -7.14 -18.05
N ILE A 401 2.11 -7.29 -17.60
CA ILE A 401 2.44 -7.33 -16.17
C ILE A 401 1.94 -6.12 -15.37
N ARG A 402 2.00 -4.92 -15.98
CA ARG A 402 1.50 -3.70 -15.33
C ARG A 402 -0.03 -3.68 -15.25
N ASP A 403 -0.72 -4.21 -16.25
CA ASP A 403 -2.18 -4.33 -16.24
C ASP A 403 -2.63 -5.32 -15.16
N TYR A 404 -1.90 -6.44 -15.01
CA TYR A 404 -2.14 -7.42 -13.95
C TYR A 404 -1.93 -6.81 -12.55
N TYR A 405 -0.82 -6.11 -12.34
CA TYR A 405 -0.58 -5.45 -11.07
C TYR A 405 -1.72 -4.50 -10.74
N HIS A 406 -2.14 -3.62 -11.65
CA HIS A 406 -3.15 -2.60 -11.36
C HIS A 406 -4.59 -3.00 -11.70
N ARG A 407 -4.88 -4.31 -11.77
CA ARG A 407 -6.16 -4.86 -12.28
C ARG A 407 -7.40 -4.39 -11.49
N HIS A 408 -7.26 -4.11 -10.19
CA HIS A 408 -8.35 -3.61 -9.34
C HIS A 408 -8.42 -2.07 -9.26
N THR A 409 -7.43 -1.35 -9.79
CA THR A 409 -7.33 0.12 -9.67
C THR A 409 -8.55 0.82 -10.26
N LYS A 410 -8.96 0.47 -11.49
CA LYS A 410 -10.04 1.17 -12.21
C LYS A 410 -11.37 1.15 -11.46
N SER A 411 -11.79 -0.02 -11.02
CA SER A 411 -13.08 -0.22 -10.37
C SER A 411 -13.00 -0.08 -8.85
N ILE A 412 -11.81 0.20 -8.29
CA ILE A 412 -11.56 0.16 -6.85
C ILE A 412 -12.09 -1.16 -6.30
N PHE A 413 -11.51 -2.26 -6.81
CA PHE A 413 -12.07 -3.62 -6.77
C PHE A 413 -13.41 -3.70 -7.52
N TRP A 414 -14.50 -3.30 -6.88
CA TRP A 414 -15.87 -3.22 -7.43
C TRP A 414 -16.70 -2.08 -6.84
N GLU A 415 -16.12 -1.29 -5.92
CA GLU A 415 -16.80 -0.18 -5.24
C GLU A 415 -17.30 0.90 -6.21
N LEU A 416 -16.64 1.05 -7.37
CA LEU A 416 -17.07 2.02 -8.36
C LEU A 416 -18.45 1.70 -8.96
N GLU A 417 -18.90 0.44 -8.95
CA GLU A 417 -20.28 0.08 -9.36
C GLU A 417 -21.31 0.68 -8.38
N HIS A 418 -20.98 0.73 -7.10
CA HIS A 418 -21.85 1.34 -6.08
C HIS A 418 -21.89 2.87 -6.19
N ILE A 419 -20.80 3.49 -6.63
CA ILE A 419 -20.69 4.94 -6.79
C ILE A 419 -21.30 5.41 -8.12
N ILE A 420 -21.05 4.67 -9.20
CA ILE A 420 -21.52 4.95 -10.56
C ILE A 420 -22.17 3.66 -11.11
N PRO A 421 -23.44 3.37 -10.74
CA PRO A 421 -24.15 2.23 -11.28
C PRO A 421 -24.18 2.27 -12.82
N GLY A 422 -23.80 1.17 -13.46
CA GLY A 422 -23.62 1.08 -14.91
C GLY A 422 -22.29 1.64 -15.41
N GLY A 423 -21.33 1.94 -14.54
CA GLY A 423 -19.97 2.36 -14.91
C GLY A 423 -19.22 1.31 -15.74
N ASN A 424 -19.57 0.02 -15.60
CA ASN A 424 -19.04 -1.04 -16.47
C ASN A 424 -19.76 -1.17 -17.83
N HIS A 425 -20.83 -0.42 -18.08
CA HIS A 425 -21.54 -0.49 -19.36
C HIS A 425 -20.62 -0.03 -20.51
N PRO A 426 -20.57 -0.70 -21.67
CA PRO A 426 -19.69 -0.33 -22.79
C PRO A 426 -19.76 1.16 -23.16
N PHE A 427 -20.97 1.73 -23.29
CA PHE A 427 -21.14 3.18 -23.55
C PHE A 427 -20.44 4.08 -22.52
N PHE A 428 -20.52 3.75 -21.22
CA PHE A 428 -19.83 4.51 -20.19
C PHE A 428 -18.31 4.38 -20.35
N ARG A 429 -17.82 3.15 -20.50
CA ARG A 429 -16.39 2.87 -20.65
C ARG A 429 -15.78 3.59 -21.84
N TYR A 430 -16.46 3.64 -22.99
CA TYR A 430 -15.97 4.36 -24.16
C TYR A 430 -15.98 5.89 -23.99
N LEU A 431 -16.99 6.46 -23.31
CA LEU A 431 -17.11 7.91 -23.14
C LEU A 431 -16.31 8.47 -21.97
N PHE A 432 -16.27 7.75 -20.85
CA PHE A 432 -15.77 8.22 -19.55
C PHE A 432 -14.76 7.26 -18.90
N GLY A 433 -14.56 6.04 -19.42
CA GLY A 433 -13.66 5.06 -18.82
C GLY A 433 -12.20 5.51 -18.73
N TRP A 434 -11.78 6.46 -19.57
CA TRP A 434 -10.44 7.07 -19.53
C TRP A 434 -10.25 8.10 -18.41
N LEU A 435 -11.33 8.51 -17.74
CA LEU A 435 -11.30 9.36 -16.55
C LEU A 435 -11.22 8.56 -15.24
N VAL A 436 -11.40 7.24 -15.31
CA VAL A 436 -11.42 6.32 -14.18
C VAL A 436 -9.99 5.83 -13.89
N PRO A 437 -9.59 5.64 -12.62
CA PRO A 437 -10.39 5.77 -11.40
C PRO A 437 -10.48 7.20 -10.85
N PRO A 438 -11.57 7.54 -10.13
CA PRO A 438 -11.59 8.74 -9.31
C PRO A 438 -10.59 8.62 -8.14
N LYS A 439 -10.03 9.75 -7.71
CA LYS A 439 -9.29 9.80 -6.45
C LYS A 439 -10.24 9.53 -5.28
N VAL A 440 -9.97 8.47 -4.52
CA VAL A 440 -10.71 8.12 -3.28
C VAL A 440 -10.79 9.33 -2.34
N SER A 441 -9.72 10.11 -2.30
CA SER A 441 -9.62 11.33 -1.49
C SER A 441 -10.63 12.41 -1.90
N PHE A 442 -10.88 12.58 -3.20
CA PHE A 442 -11.91 13.50 -3.73
C PHE A 442 -13.32 12.95 -3.56
N LEU A 443 -13.49 11.63 -3.66
CA LEU A 443 -14.76 10.99 -3.31
C LEU A 443 -15.14 11.29 -1.86
N LYS A 444 -14.22 11.10 -0.91
CA LYS A 444 -14.42 11.39 0.52
C LYS A 444 -14.68 12.86 0.82
N LEU A 445 -13.98 13.77 0.16
CA LEU A 445 -14.20 15.22 0.33
C LEU A 445 -15.60 15.66 -0.12
N THR A 446 -16.23 14.91 -1.01
CA THR A 446 -17.54 15.24 -1.57
C THR A 446 -18.67 14.37 -1.01
N GLN A 447 -18.40 13.55 0.01
CA GLN A 447 -19.44 12.81 0.72
C GLN A 447 -20.27 13.77 1.58
N THR A 448 -21.59 13.61 1.51
CA THR A 448 -22.55 14.34 2.36
C THR A 448 -22.77 13.59 3.67
N GLU A 449 -23.30 14.27 4.69
CA GLU A 449 -23.62 13.66 6.00
C GLU A 449 -24.59 12.48 5.86
N GLY A 450 -25.60 12.60 4.98
CA GLY A 450 -26.54 11.52 4.69
C GLY A 450 -25.88 10.30 4.04
N MET A 451 -24.91 10.53 3.14
CA MET A 451 -24.10 9.44 2.58
C MET A 451 -23.25 8.79 3.67
N GLN A 452 -22.52 9.58 4.47
CA GLN A 452 -21.70 9.05 5.56
C GLN A 452 -22.52 8.15 6.49
N SER A 453 -23.69 8.61 6.96
CA SER A 453 -24.59 7.82 7.80
C SER A 453 -25.04 6.51 7.12
N THR A 454 -25.29 6.53 5.80
CA THR A 454 -25.66 5.34 5.03
C THR A 454 -24.49 4.35 4.91
N TYR A 455 -23.29 4.84 4.57
CA TYR A 455 -22.08 4.02 4.51
C TYR A 455 -21.79 3.40 5.89
N GLU A 456 -21.85 4.18 6.96
CA GLU A 456 -21.59 3.71 8.32
C GLU A 456 -22.57 2.65 8.82
N SER A 457 -23.83 2.70 8.37
CA SER A 457 -24.89 1.80 8.82
C SER A 457 -25.07 0.56 7.94
N MET A 458 -24.57 0.58 6.70
CA MET A 458 -24.88 -0.45 5.71
C MET A 458 -23.68 -1.00 4.95
N HIS A 459 -22.59 -0.25 4.82
CA HIS A 459 -21.42 -0.58 3.99
C HIS A 459 -20.27 -1.16 4.83
N VAL A 460 -19.61 -2.16 4.28
CA VAL A 460 -18.41 -2.78 4.83
C VAL A 460 -17.29 -2.56 3.82
N ALA A 461 -16.14 -2.08 4.31
CA ALA A 461 -14.89 -2.06 3.57
C ALA A 461 -13.79 -2.57 4.51
N GLN A 462 -13.64 -3.89 4.57
CA GLN A 462 -12.79 -4.55 5.55
C GLN A 462 -12.04 -5.74 4.96
N ASP A 463 -10.85 -5.94 5.52
CA ASP A 463 -9.95 -7.03 5.21
C ASP A 463 -9.61 -7.77 6.50
N PHE A 464 -9.77 -9.09 6.45
CA PHE A 464 -9.62 -9.98 7.57
C PHE A 464 -8.55 -11.02 7.29
N LEU A 465 -7.47 -10.99 8.08
CA LEU A 465 -6.39 -11.96 7.98
C LEU A 465 -6.70 -13.15 8.89
N LEU A 466 -6.86 -14.33 8.31
CA LEU A 466 -7.20 -15.56 9.03
C LEU A 466 -6.35 -16.75 8.55
N PRO A 467 -6.14 -17.79 9.39
CA PRO A 467 -5.47 -19.01 8.95
C PRO A 467 -6.19 -19.68 7.77
N LEU A 468 -5.45 -19.99 6.69
CA LEU A 468 -6.00 -20.57 5.45
C LEU A 468 -6.69 -21.92 5.69
N LYS A 469 -6.23 -22.69 6.68
CA LYS A 469 -6.81 -23.99 7.08
C LYS A 469 -8.30 -23.91 7.45
N GLY A 470 -8.79 -22.75 7.89
CA GLY A 470 -10.19 -22.55 8.28
C GLY A 470 -11.07 -21.90 7.21
N LEU A 471 -10.51 -21.53 6.04
CA LEU A 471 -11.17 -20.68 5.03
C LEU A 471 -12.63 -21.06 4.71
N GLN A 472 -12.97 -22.34 4.54
CA GLN A 472 -14.35 -22.73 4.25
C GLN A 472 -15.34 -22.27 5.33
N ALA A 473 -15.07 -22.59 6.60
CA ALA A 473 -15.92 -22.20 7.72
C ALA A 473 -15.94 -20.68 7.94
N GLN A 474 -14.83 -20.00 7.61
CA GLN A 474 -14.72 -18.55 7.68
C GLN A 474 -15.63 -17.88 6.64
N LEU A 475 -15.64 -18.38 5.39
CA LEU A 475 -16.52 -17.88 4.34
C LEU A 475 -18.00 -18.14 4.63
N GLU A 476 -18.34 -19.32 5.14
CA GLU A 476 -19.71 -19.65 5.58
C GLU A 476 -20.18 -18.71 6.70
N PHE A 477 -19.31 -18.43 7.68
CA PHE A 477 -19.61 -17.48 8.75
C PHE A 477 -19.83 -16.05 8.21
N LEU A 478 -18.98 -15.57 7.30
CA LEU A 478 -19.11 -14.22 6.73
C LEU A 478 -20.33 -14.09 5.80
N ASP A 479 -20.70 -15.14 5.06
CA ASP A 479 -21.97 -15.15 4.29
C ASP A 479 -23.20 -15.06 5.20
N ASP A 480 -23.22 -15.82 6.30
CA ASP A 480 -24.33 -15.76 7.28
C ASP A 480 -24.47 -14.34 7.86
N LYS A 481 -23.34 -13.73 8.26
CA LYS A 481 -23.33 -12.43 8.94
C LYS A 481 -23.55 -11.24 8.01
N MET A 482 -22.94 -11.24 6.83
CA MET A 482 -22.90 -10.07 5.96
C MET A 482 -23.49 -10.34 4.59
N GLY A 483 -23.26 -11.52 4.01
CA GLY A 483 -23.76 -11.89 2.67
C GLY A 483 -23.32 -10.91 1.58
N ILE A 484 -22.07 -10.42 1.66
CA ILE A 484 -21.48 -9.45 0.73
C ILE A 484 -20.74 -10.20 -0.36
N TYR A 485 -20.98 -9.81 -1.61
CA TYR A 485 -20.29 -10.32 -2.79
C TYR A 485 -20.01 -9.19 -3.79
N PRO A 486 -18.91 -9.29 -4.56
CA PRO A 486 -17.92 -10.37 -4.49
C PRO A 486 -16.99 -10.26 -3.27
N ILE A 487 -16.22 -11.31 -3.00
CA ILE A 487 -15.22 -11.42 -1.92
C ILE A 487 -13.84 -11.58 -2.54
N TRP A 488 -12.86 -10.80 -2.10
CA TRP A 488 -11.45 -10.95 -2.51
C TRP A 488 -10.72 -11.88 -1.55
N LEU A 489 -9.96 -12.83 -2.09
CA LEU A 489 -9.17 -13.79 -1.32
C LEU A 489 -7.71 -13.73 -1.76
N CYS A 490 -6.84 -13.36 -0.82
CA CYS A 490 -5.42 -13.16 -1.08
C CYS A 490 -4.55 -13.90 -0.06
N PRO A 491 -3.80 -14.95 -0.45
CA PRO A 491 -3.03 -15.74 0.50
C PRO A 491 -1.68 -15.08 0.85
N HIS A 492 -1.23 -15.26 2.09
CA HIS A 492 0.08 -14.81 2.53
C HIS A 492 0.75 -15.74 3.54
N LYS A 493 2.08 -15.76 3.52
CA LYS A 493 2.87 -16.35 4.61
C LYS A 493 2.88 -15.43 5.81
N HIS A 494 2.40 -15.92 6.95
CA HIS A 494 2.50 -15.24 8.22
C HIS A 494 3.65 -15.85 9.03
N TYR A 495 4.78 -15.14 9.11
CA TYR A 495 6.00 -15.65 9.74
C TYR A 495 5.97 -15.55 11.26
N ASN A 496 6.61 -16.50 11.91
CA ASN A 496 6.92 -16.44 13.33
C ASN A 496 8.08 -15.46 13.57
N SER A 497 7.79 -14.39 14.31
CA SER A 497 8.73 -13.31 14.64
C SER A 497 9.42 -13.50 15.99
N GLY A 498 9.11 -14.57 16.72
CA GLY A 498 9.57 -14.78 18.10
C GLY A 498 9.06 -13.70 19.06
N GLY A 499 7.86 -13.18 18.83
CA GLY A 499 7.22 -12.15 19.66
C GLY A 499 7.74 -10.73 19.44
N THR A 500 8.43 -10.46 18.33
CA THR A 500 8.99 -9.12 18.02
C THR A 500 8.16 -8.31 17.03
N ALA A 501 7.25 -8.94 16.28
CA ALA A 501 6.31 -8.24 15.41
C ALA A 501 5.09 -7.72 16.19
N PHE A 502 4.40 -6.73 15.61
CA PHE A 502 3.13 -6.23 16.15
C PHE A 502 1.98 -7.23 15.95
N LEU A 503 1.97 -7.95 14.83
CA LEU A 503 1.09 -9.10 14.68
C LEU A 503 1.53 -10.21 15.63
N ARG A 504 0.59 -10.95 16.20
CA ARG A 504 0.92 -12.13 17.02
C ARG A 504 1.50 -13.21 16.13
N ASP A 505 2.43 -13.99 16.67
CA ASP A 505 2.98 -15.13 15.94
C ASP A 505 1.87 -16.15 15.58
N PRO A 506 1.97 -16.80 14.41
CA PRO A 506 1.07 -17.89 14.03
C PRO A 506 1.10 -19.02 15.06
N VAL A 507 -0.03 -19.73 15.18
CA VAL A 507 -0.17 -20.83 16.14
C VAL A 507 0.38 -22.13 15.57
N ASP A 508 0.13 -22.41 14.29
CA ASP A 508 0.49 -23.67 13.65
C ASP A 508 1.53 -23.43 12.54
N CYS A 509 2.78 -23.22 12.94
CA CYS A 509 3.95 -23.12 12.06
C CYS A 509 4.27 -24.48 11.40
N ASN A 510 3.50 -24.83 10.37
CA ASN A 510 3.63 -26.13 9.68
C ASN A 510 4.60 -26.11 8.50
N ALA A 511 5.13 -24.94 8.13
CA ALA A 511 6.06 -24.76 7.02
C ALA A 511 7.24 -23.86 7.41
N GLU A 512 8.35 -24.00 6.70
CA GLU A 512 9.58 -23.25 6.92
C GLU A 512 10.25 -22.96 5.57
N ASP A 513 10.89 -21.79 5.47
CA ASP A 513 11.75 -21.42 4.35
C ASP A 513 12.96 -20.59 4.82
N GLU A 514 13.65 -19.94 3.88
CA GLU A 514 14.83 -19.10 4.13
C GLU A 514 14.60 -17.88 5.05
N ILE A 515 13.35 -17.43 5.23
CA ILE A 515 12.99 -16.35 6.16
C ILE A 515 12.71 -16.93 7.55
N GLY A 516 12.02 -18.07 7.61
CA GLY A 516 11.76 -18.79 8.84
C GLY A 516 10.47 -19.60 8.79
N GLN A 517 9.99 -19.97 9.98
CA GLN A 517 8.76 -20.74 10.13
C GLN A 517 7.51 -19.86 9.91
N TYR A 518 6.50 -20.40 9.23
CA TYR A 518 5.27 -19.67 8.92
C TYR A 518 4.03 -20.58 8.92
N GLU A 519 2.87 -19.93 9.06
CA GLU A 519 1.55 -20.50 8.76
C GLU A 519 0.98 -19.75 7.55
N MET A 520 0.30 -20.45 6.64
CA MET A 520 -0.39 -19.80 5.53
C MET A 520 -1.68 -19.17 6.03
N TYR A 521 -1.80 -17.86 5.84
CA TYR A 521 -3.00 -17.09 6.12
C TYR A 521 -3.64 -16.63 4.81
N VAL A 522 -4.86 -16.12 4.90
CA VAL A 522 -5.63 -15.56 3.81
C VAL A 522 -6.24 -14.25 4.26
N ASP A 523 -6.15 -13.25 3.42
CA ASP A 523 -6.96 -12.05 3.50
C ASP A 523 -8.32 -12.29 2.87
N ILE A 524 -9.38 -11.94 3.60
CA ILE A 524 -10.75 -11.99 3.13
C ILE A 524 -11.28 -10.56 3.05
N GLY A 525 -11.19 -9.99 1.85
CA GLY A 525 -11.62 -8.63 1.53
C GLY A 525 -13.10 -8.55 1.19
N LEU A 526 -13.85 -7.79 1.99
CA LEU A 526 -15.27 -7.52 1.84
C LEU A 526 -15.50 -6.03 1.62
N TYR A 527 -15.95 -5.69 0.40
CA TYR A 527 -16.31 -4.33 0.02
C TYR A 527 -17.75 -4.33 -0.53
N GLY A 528 -18.67 -3.65 0.15
CA GLY A 528 -20.05 -3.54 -0.32
C GLY A 528 -21.09 -3.43 0.79
N PHE A 529 -22.36 -3.47 0.41
CA PHE A 529 -23.48 -3.34 1.34
C PHE A 529 -23.92 -4.70 1.88
N ALA A 530 -24.04 -4.82 3.21
CA ALA A 530 -24.50 -6.04 3.85
C ALA A 530 -25.94 -6.40 3.45
N ARG A 531 -26.19 -7.68 3.16
CA ARG A 531 -27.50 -8.22 2.74
C ARG A 531 -28.63 -7.83 3.70
N GLY A 532 -28.40 -7.98 5.01
CA GLY A 532 -29.41 -7.61 6.01
C GLY A 532 -29.79 -6.13 6.00
N ALA A 533 -28.83 -5.25 5.66
CA ALA A 533 -29.07 -3.82 5.50
C ALA A 533 -29.91 -3.53 4.25
N LEU A 534 -29.56 -4.14 3.12
CA LEU A 534 -30.29 -4.00 1.84
C LEU A 534 -31.73 -4.52 1.94
N GLU A 535 -31.93 -5.63 2.64
CA GLU A 535 -33.24 -6.25 2.90
C GLU A 535 -34.07 -5.48 3.95
N LYS A 536 -33.51 -4.43 4.56
CA LYS A 536 -34.13 -3.63 5.63
C LYS A 536 -34.67 -4.49 6.78
N LYS A 537 -33.90 -5.52 7.18
CA LYS A 537 -34.23 -6.36 8.33
C LYS A 537 -34.29 -5.49 9.59
N LYS A 538 -35.39 -5.60 10.34
CA LYS A 538 -35.68 -4.73 11.51
C LYS A 538 -34.65 -4.89 12.64
N ASP A 539 -34.02 -6.05 12.71
CA ASP A 539 -33.04 -6.48 13.71
C ASP A 539 -31.59 -6.34 13.22
N PHE A 540 -31.36 -5.90 11.98
CA PHE A 540 -30.00 -5.72 11.47
C PHE A 540 -29.34 -4.52 12.12
N ASN A 541 -28.17 -4.75 12.73
CA ASN A 541 -27.33 -3.72 13.31
C ASN A 541 -25.87 -3.95 12.91
N MET A 542 -25.32 -3.10 12.04
CA MET A 542 -23.96 -3.24 11.53
C MET A 542 -22.92 -3.31 12.65
N LYS A 543 -23.06 -2.48 13.69
CA LYS A 543 -22.13 -2.48 14.83
C LYS A 543 -22.15 -3.81 15.58
N SER A 544 -23.32 -4.41 15.79
CA SER A 544 -23.44 -5.73 16.43
C SER A 544 -22.78 -6.81 15.58
N VAL A 545 -23.08 -6.83 14.28
CA VAL A 545 -22.49 -7.76 13.32
C VAL A 545 -20.97 -7.64 13.32
N MET A 546 -20.45 -6.41 13.27
CA MET A 546 -19.00 -6.18 13.29
C MET A 546 -18.34 -6.67 14.57
N ARG A 547 -18.97 -6.47 15.73
CA ARG A 547 -18.44 -7.00 17.00
C ARG A 547 -18.45 -8.53 17.02
N GLU A 548 -19.43 -9.19 16.40
CA GLU A 548 -19.42 -10.65 16.26
C GLU A 548 -18.27 -11.12 15.36
N VAL A 549 -17.98 -10.40 14.27
CA VAL A 549 -16.84 -10.69 13.39
C VAL A 549 -15.52 -10.47 14.12
N GLU A 550 -15.31 -9.35 14.79
CA GLU A 550 -14.10 -9.08 15.59
C GLU A 550 -13.85 -10.15 16.66
N ASN A 551 -14.90 -10.62 17.33
CA ASN A 551 -14.82 -11.73 18.28
C ASN A 551 -14.53 -13.08 17.60
N TYR A 552 -14.97 -13.27 16.37
CA TYR A 552 -14.61 -14.45 15.58
C TYR A 552 -13.12 -14.42 15.21
N LEU A 553 -12.58 -13.27 14.79
CA LEU A 553 -11.15 -13.09 14.51
C LEU A 553 -10.30 -13.43 15.74
N LEU A 554 -10.63 -12.87 16.90
CA LEU A 554 -9.92 -13.15 18.15
C LEU A 554 -9.87 -14.63 18.50
N ARG A 555 -10.99 -15.35 18.35
CA ARG A 555 -11.08 -16.79 18.65
C ARG A 555 -10.34 -17.68 17.64
N ASN A 556 -10.10 -17.19 16.43
CA ASN A 556 -9.46 -17.93 15.35
C ASN A 556 -8.06 -17.40 15.02
N HIS A 557 -7.44 -16.65 15.94
CA HIS A 557 -6.09 -16.11 15.78
C HIS A 557 -5.92 -15.25 14.51
N GLY A 558 -6.99 -14.55 14.14
CA GLY A 558 -7.02 -13.64 13.01
C GLY A 558 -6.82 -12.18 13.40
N PHE A 559 -6.60 -11.34 12.40
CA PHE A 559 -6.35 -9.91 12.54
C PHE A 559 -7.29 -9.10 11.64
N GLN A 560 -7.72 -7.95 12.12
CA GLN A 560 -8.41 -6.96 11.30
C GLN A 560 -7.39 -5.94 10.78
N MET A 561 -7.44 -5.62 9.48
CA MET A 561 -6.63 -4.53 8.95
C MET A 561 -7.14 -3.16 9.44
N MET A 562 -6.28 -2.38 10.09
CA MET A 562 -6.70 -1.16 10.81
C MET A 562 -6.81 0.08 9.91
N TYR A 563 -6.86 -0.08 8.59
CA TYR A 563 -7.31 1.02 7.74
C TYR A 563 -8.84 1.18 7.82
N ALA A 564 -9.56 0.10 8.16
CA ALA A 564 -10.98 0.10 8.45
C ALA A 564 -11.27 0.50 9.91
N ASP A 565 -12.53 0.86 10.18
CA ASP A 565 -12.98 1.19 11.52
C ASP A 565 -13.03 -0.06 12.41
N THR A 566 -12.60 0.09 13.66
CA THR A 566 -12.77 -0.94 14.70
C THR A 566 -13.86 -0.56 15.70
N TYR A 567 -14.68 -1.54 16.04
CA TYR A 567 -15.71 -1.49 17.09
C TYR A 567 -15.28 -2.19 18.37
N GLN A 568 -14.02 -2.66 18.42
CA GLN A 568 -13.40 -3.21 19.61
C GLN A 568 -13.19 -2.12 20.67
N SER A 569 -13.32 -2.52 21.93
CA SER A 569 -12.76 -1.78 23.06
C SER A 569 -11.23 -1.78 23.01
N ARG A 570 -10.61 -0.91 23.80
CA ARG A 570 -9.14 -0.87 23.89
C ARG A 570 -8.59 -2.21 24.39
N GLU A 571 -9.26 -2.83 25.35
CA GLU A 571 -8.86 -4.09 25.96
C GLU A 571 -8.92 -5.24 24.94
N GLU A 572 -10.00 -5.33 24.15
CA GLU A 572 -10.16 -6.30 23.06
C GLU A 572 -9.09 -6.10 21.98
N PHE A 573 -8.80 -4.83 21.62
CA PHE A 573 -7.75 -4.50 20.66
C PHE A 573 -6.36 -4.95 21.13
N LEU A 574 -6.04 -4.73 22.41
CA LEU A 574 -4.77 -5.18 23.01
C LEU A 574 -4.63 -6.71 23.01
N GLN A 575 -5.74 -7.45 22.97
CA GLN A 575 -5.72 -8.91 22.86
C GLN A 575 -5.43 -9.38 21.44
N MET A 576 -5.92 -8.68 20.40
CA MET A 576 -5.73 -9.07 19.00
C MET A 576 -4.26 -9.04 18.58
N PHE A 577 -3.50 -8.04 19.03
CA PHE A 577 -2.13 -7.80 18.60
C PHE A 577 -1.10 -8.06 19.72
N ASN A 578 0.18 -8.11 19.35
CA ASN A 578 1.30 -8.19 20.26
C ASN A 578 1.79 -6.79 20.64
N HIS A 579 1.36 -6.33 21.81
CA HIS A 579 1.70 -5.01 22.32
C HIS A 579 2.95 -4.99 23.21
N GLU A 580 3.44 -6.14 23.68
CA GLU A 580 4.53 -6.17 24.65
C GLU A 580 5.82 -5.58 24.07
N HIS A 581 6.23 -6.11 22.91
CA HIS A 581 7.41 -5.61 22.22
C HIS A 581 7.23 -4.18 21.72
N TYR A 582 6.05 -3.87 21.19
CA TYR A 582 5.68 -2.52 20.76
C TYR A 582 5.86 -1.48 21.88
N PHE A 583 5.40 -1.75 23.11
CA PHE A 583 5.57 -0.83 24.23
C PHE A 583 7.03 -0.67 24.64
N LYS A 584 7.83 -1.76 24.63
CA LYS A 584 9.28 -1.68 24.87
C LYS A 584 9.97 -0.79 23.85
N MET A 585 9.62 -0.93 22.55
CA MET A 585 10.19 -0.09 21.50
C MET A 585 9.77 1.37 21.64
N ARG A 586 8.53 1.63 22.08
CA ARG A 586 8.09 3.01 22.34
C ARG A 586 8.90 3.70 23.42
N GLU A 587 9.25 2.98 24.49
CA GLU A 587 10.07 3.52 25.57
C GLU A 587 11.52 3.72 25.10
N LYS A 588 12.13 2.67 24.53
CA LYS A 588 13.53 2.69 24.06
C LYS A 588 13.80 3.78 23.03
N TYR A 589 12.86 4.00 22.09
CA TYR A 589 13.03 4.90 20.95
C TYR A 589 12.24 6.21 21.05
N HIS A 590 12.01 6.68 22.28
CA HIS A 590 11.42 8.00 22.56
C HIS A 590 10.03 8.23 21.93
N ALA A 591 9.28 7.16 21.70
CA ALA A 591 7.96 7.23 21.07
C ALA A 591 6.84 7.40 22.10
N THR A 592 7.05 6.97 23.36
CA THR A 592 6.03 6.99 24.42
C THR A 592 5.43 8.38 24.63
N GLU A 593 6.26 9.42 24.71
CA GLU A 593 5.82 10.81 24.86
C GLU A 593 5.58 11.50 23.51
N ALA A 594 6.33 11.11 22.47
CA ALA A 594 6.26 11.78 21.18
C ALA A 594 4.99 11.43 20.38
N PHE A 595 4.49 10.20 20.41
CA PHE A 595 3.39 9.77 19.53
C PHE A 595 2.18 9.27 20.33
N GLY A 596 0.99 9.31 19.73
CA GLY A 596 -0.19 8.59 20.25
C GLY A 596 -0.03 7.07 20.14
N LEU A 597 -0.95 6.31 20.75
CA LEU A 597 -1.05 4.87 20.55
C LEU A 597 -1.76 4.56 19.22
N ILE A 598 -1.55 3.36 18.69
CA ILE A 598 -2.22 2.89 17.48
C ILE A 598 -3.74 2.93 17.67
N TYR A 599 -4.25 2.36 18.78
CA TYR A 599 -5.68 2.39 19.10
C TYR A 599 -6.24 3.82 19.08
N ASP A 600 -5.53 4.81 19.64
CA ASP A 600 -6.02 6.20 19.65
C ASP A 600 -6.09 6.85 18.26
N LYS A 601 -5.30 6.35 17.31
CA LYS A 601 -5.36 6.79 15.91
C LYS A 601 -6.43 6.05 15.10
N MET A 602 -6.73 4.80 15.47
CA MET A 602 -7.57 3.88 14.69
C MET A 602 -9.00 3.76 15.22
N ALA A 603 -9.19 3.89 16.52
CA ALA A 603 -10.49 3.75 17.16
C ALA A 603 -11.42 4.88 16.71
N ARG A 604 -12.63 4.47 16.32
CA ARG A 604 -13.70 5.40 16.00
C ARG A 604 -14.07 6.17 17.27
N LYS A 605 -13.97 7.50 17.24
CA LYS A 605 -14.52 8.32 18.33
C LYS A 605 -16.03 8.33 18.18
N HIS A 606 -16.75 7.69 19.08
CA HIS A 606 -18.21 7.85 19.17
C HIS A 606 -18.51 9.33 19.36
N THR A 607 -18.93 10.02 18.30
CA THR A 607 -19.69 11.24 18.45
C THR A 607 -20.99 10.83 19.11
N SER A 608 -21.10 11.11 20.41
CA SER A 608 -22.37 11.05 21.10
C SER A 608 -23.34 12.01 20.40
N ALA A 609 -24.26 11.45 19.63
CA ALA A 609 -25.53 12.05 19.25
C ALA A 609 -26.56 10.92 19.11
#